data_AF-G7M673-F1
#
_entry.id   AF-G7M673-F1
#
_cell.length_a   1.000
_cell.length_b   1.000
_cell.length_c   1.000
_cell.angle_alpha   90.00
_cell.angle_beta   90.00
_cell.angle_gamma   90.00
#
_symmetry.space_group_name_H-M   'P 1'
#
loop_
_entity.id
_entity.type
_entity.pdbx_description
1 polymer ?
#
loop_
_entity_poly.entity_id
_entity_poly.type
_entity_poly.pdbx_seq_one_letter_code
_entity_poly.pdbx_strand_id
1 'polypeptide(L)' 'MIKLKLFQLKFRIFLRKSILNKMLNFLLPNNKFVIIISQNLDKHIVIYHKIMHEVYHSKLPKANFN' A
#
# COMPACT_ATOMS: atom_id res chain seq x y z
N MET A 1 16.55 -4.54 -8.62
CA MET A 1 16.21 -3.34 -7.82
C MET A 1 14.69 -3.13 -7.61
N ILE A 2 13.84 -3.14 -8.65
CA ILE A 2 12.38 -2.91 -8.54
C ILE A 2 11.65 -3.97 -7.69
N LYS A 3 11.98 -5.25 -7.86
CA LYS A 3 11.38 -6.35 -7.06
C LYS A 3 11.59 -6.18 -5.54
N LEU A 4 12.78 -5.73 -5.13
CA LEU A 4 13.09 -5.49 -3.71
C LEU A 4 12.30 -4.30 -3.14
N LYS A 5 12.19 -3.20 -3.89
CA LYS A 5 11.37 -2.03 -3.48
C LYS A 5 9.89 -2.41 -3.35
N LEU A 6 9.36 -3.21 -4.27
CA LEU A 6 7.99 -3.74 -4.19
C LEU A 6 7.79 -4.66 -2.99
N PHE A 7 8.76 -5.53 -2.69
CA PHE A 7 8.72 -6.40 -1.52
C PHE A 7 8.70 -5.60 -0.21
N GLN A 8 9.60 -4.62 -0.07
CA GLN A 8 9.65 -3.72 1.08
C GLN A 8 8.32 -2.96 1.26
N LEU A 9 7.71 -2.51 0.17
CA LEU A 9 6.43 -1.80 0.21
C LEU A 9 5.28 -2.73 0.64
N LYS A 10 5.20 -3.94 0.07
CA LYS A 10 4.24 -4.97 0.52
C LYS A 10 4.40 -5.29 2.00
N PHE A 11 5.64 -5.47 2.46
CA PHE A 11 5.92 -5.77 3.86
C PHE A 11 5.48 -4.63 4.79
N ARG A 12 5.74 -3.37 4.40
CA ARG A 12 5.27 -2.18 5.12
C ARG A 12 3.74 -2.07 5.21
N ILE A 13 3.02 -2.50 4.17
CA ILE A 13 1.55 -2.59 4.17
C ILE A 13 1.10 -3.69 5.13
N PHE A 14 1.71 -4.88 5.04
CA PHE A 14 1.39 -6.02 5.90
C PHE A 14 1.56 -5.70 7.39
N LEU A 15 2.70 -5.09 7.78
CA LEU A 15 2.95 -4.69 9.16
C LEU A 15 1.88 -3.73 9.68
N ARG A 16 1.53 -2.71 8.91
CA ARG A 16 0.51 -1.74 9.30
C ARG A 16 -0.88 -2.37 9.42
N LYS A 17 -1.24 -3.27 8.52
CA LYS A 17 -2.49 -4.02 8.59
C LYS A 17 -2.54 -4.89 9.85
N SER A 18 -1.42 -5.53 10.20
CA SER A 18 -1.30 -6.32 11.43
C SER A 18 -1.43 -5.44 12.68
N ILE A 19 -0.75 -4.29 12.73
CA ILE A 19 -0.86 -3.33 13.84
C ILE A 19 -2.30 -2.84 13.98
N LEU A 20 -2.94 -2.44 12.87
CA LEU A 20 -4.30 -1.94 12.88
C LEU A 20 -5.29 -3.00 13.40
N ASN A 21 -5.19 -4.24 12.92
CA ASN A 21 -6.02 -5.34 13.39
C ASN A 21 -5.82 -5.60 14.89
N LYS A 22 -4.57 -5.58 15.38
CA LYS A 22 -4.30 -5.70 16.81
C LYS A 22 -4.91 -4.54 17.59
N MET A 23 -4.82 -3.32 17.09
CA MET A 23 -5.40 -2.15 17.75
C MET A 23 -6.91 -2.20 17.81
N LEU A 24 -7.59 -2.64 16.75
CA LEU A 24 -9.05 -2.77 16.73
C LEU A 24 -9.58 -3.81 17.73
N ASN A 25 -8.74 -4.74 18.20
CA ASN A 25 -9.11 -5.65 19.28
C ASN A 25 -9.15 -4.97 20.66
N PHE A 26 -8.49 -3.82 20.82
CA PHE A 26 -8.35 -3.12 22.12
C PHE A 26 -8.89 -1.69 22.11
N LEU A 27 -8.99 -1.06 20.94
CA LEU A 27 -9.32 0.35 20.74
C LEU A 27 -10.51 0.46 19.79
N LEU A 28 -11.39 1.42 20.08
CA LEU A 28 -12.50 1.77 19.20
C LEU A 28 -11.98 2.35 17.87
N PRO A 29 -12.69 2.13 16.75
CA PRO A 29 -12.35 2.68 15.44
C PRO A 29 -12.19 4.21 15.42
N ASN A 30 -12.92 4.92 16.28
CA ASN A 30 -12.87 6.38 16.41
C ASN A 30 -11.67 6.88 17.21
N ASN A 31 -10.83 5.99 17.75
CA ASN A 31 -9.62 6.39 18.45
C ASN A 31 -8.64 7.06 17.47
N LYS A 32 -8.12 8.23 17.83
CA LYS A 32 -7.21 9.02 16.98
C LYS A 32 -6.02 8.21 16.46
N PHE A 33 -5.44 7.31 17.27
CA PHE A 33 -4.33 6.48 16.84
C PHE A 33 -4.74 5.44 15.78
N VAL A 34 -5.92 4.84 15.94
CA VAL A 34 -6.50 3.91 14.96
C VAL A 34 -6.72 4.64 13.63
N ILE A 35 -7.30 5.84 13.68
CA ILE A 35 -7.53 6.68 12.49
C ILE A 35 -6.19 7.00 11.78
N ILE A 36 -5.18 7.46 12.52
CA ILE A 36 -3.87 7.79 11.96
C ILE A 36 -3.23 6.59 11.27
N ILE A 37 -3.29 5.41 11.90
CA ILE A 37 -2.70 4.19 11.34
C ILE A 37 -3.47 3.70 10.12
N SER A 38 -4.81 3.78 10.13
CA SER A 38 -5.65 3.50 8.96
C SER A 38 -5.30 4.42 7.78
N GLN A 39 -5.23 5.73 8.00
CA GLN A 39 -4.85 6.70 6.96
C GLN A 39 -3.42 6.44 6.42
N ASN A 40 -2.49 6.04 7.30
CA ASN A 40 -1.14 5.70 6.89
C ASN A 40 -1.08 4.41 6.06
N LEU A 41 -1.90 3.41 6.41
CA LEU A 41 -2.07 2.17 5.65
C LEU A 41 -2.61 2.48 4.25
N ASP A 42 -3.66 3.29 4.14
CA ASP A 42 -4.27 3.67 2.86
C ASP A 42 -3.26 4.37 1.94
N LYS A 43 -2.49 5.33 2.48
CA LYS A 43 -1.42 6.00 1.72
C LYS A 43 -0.43 5.00 1.12
N HIS A 44 -0.03 3.99 1.88
CA HIS A 44 0.91 2.97 1.41
C HIS A 44 0.30 2.05 0.35
N ILE A 45 -0.98 1.71 0.46
CA ILE A 45 -1.72 0.92 -0.54
C ILE A 45 -1.83 1.69 -1.87
N VAL A 46 -2.15 2.99 -1.81
CA VAL A 46 -2.22 3.86 -3.00
C VAL A 46 -0.87 3.95 -3.69
N ILE A 47 0.21 4.16 -2.94
CA ILE A 47 1.58 4.18 -3.50
C ILE A 47 1.91 2.84 -4.18
N TYR A 48 1.57 1.73 -3.55
CA TYR A 48 1.80 0.40 -4.12
C TYR A 48 1.02 0.19 -5.41
N HIS A 49 -0.26 0.59 -5.46
CA HIS A 49 -1.07 0.52 -6.67
C HIS A 49 -0.48 1.37 -7.79
N LYS A 50 -0.06 2.61 -7.49
CA LYS A 50 0.54 3.50 -8.49
C LYS A 50 1.82 2.90 -9.09
N ILE A 51 2.73 2.39 -8.25
CA ILE A 51 3.96 1.75 -8.73
C ILE A 51 3.64 0.51 -9.56
N MET A 52 2.68 -0.31 -9.14
CA MET A 52 2.29 -1.49 -9.92
C MET A 52 1.69 -1.10 -11.26
N HIS A 53 0.81 -0.09 -11.29
CA HIS A 53 0.21 0.44 -12.50
C HIS A 53 1.29 0.94 -13.47
N GLU A 54 2.27 1.72 -13.01
CA GLU A 54 3.41 2.18 -13.81
C GLU A 54 4.25 1.01 -14.35
N VAL A 55 4.51 -0.01 -13.52
CA VAL A 55 5.25 -1.22 -13.94
C VAL A 55 4.47 -2.03 -14.98
N TYR A 56 3.15 -2.09 -14.89
CA TYR A 56 2.31 -2.77 -15.89
C TYR A 56 2.28 -1.97 -17.20
N HIS A 57 2.03 -0.65 -17.14
CA HIS A 57 2.01 0.21 -18.33
C HIS A 57 3.36 0.28 -19.04
N SER A 58 4.47 0.29 -18.32
CA SER A 58 5.82 0.27 -18.93
C SER A 58 6.18 -1.06 -19.60
N LYS A 59 5.48 -2.14 -19.27
CA LYS A 59 5.66 -3.46 -19.90
C LYS A 59 4.73 -3.71 -21.08
N LEU A 60 3.69 -2.90 -21.24
CA LEU A 60 2.84 -2.97 -22.42
C LEU A 60 3.62 -2.40 -23.61
N PRO A 61 3.65 -3.09 -24.76
CA PRO A 61 4.20 -2.49 -25.97
C PRO A 61 3.42 -1.20 -26.25
N LYS A 62 4.15 -0.11 -26.59
CA LYS A 62 3.50 1.12 -27.05
C LYS A 62 2.59 0.74 -28.22
N ALA A 63 1.29 0.85 -28.03
CA ALA A 63 0.36 0.75 -29.13
C ALA A 63 0.58 1.99 -30.00
N ASN A 64 1.37 1.82 -31.07
CA ASN A 64 1.47 2.80 -32.14
C ASN A 64 0.14 2.75 -32.90
N PHE A 65 -0.79 3.60 -32.50
CA PHE A 65 -1.92 3.94 -33.35
C PHE A 65 -1.39 4.96 -34.37
N ASN A 66 -1.10 4.47 -35.58
CA ASN A 66 -0.90 5.29 -36.77
C ASN A 66 -2.20 5.93 -37.20
#